data_AF-A0A845L4B4-F1
#
_entry.id   AF-A0A845L4B4-F1
#
_cell.length_a   1.000
_cell.length_b   1.000
_cell.length_c   1.000
_cell.angle_alpha   90.00
_cell.angle_beta   90.00
_cell.angle_gamma   90.00
#
_symmetry.space_group_name_H-M   'P 1'
#
loop_
_entity.id
_entity.type
_entity.pdbx_description
1 polymer ?
#
loop_
_entity_poly.entity_id
_entity_poly.type
_entity_poly.pdbx_seq_one_letter_code
_entity_poly.pdbx_strand_id
1 'polypeptide(L)' 'MDHVTTPDTVDVLSVGGMPIFAEYCRELGIREIVNDMLRWDKEQWSATPGDLMVAMLVNLMASRTPLYLIRK' A
#
# COMPACT_ATOMS: atom_id res chain seq x y z
N MET A 1 49.64 8.67 12.58
CA MET A 1 48.84 7.48 12.92
C MET A 1 47.44 8.02 13.04
N ASP A 2 46.79 8.15 11.89
CA ASP A 2 45.72 9.14 11.69
C ASP A 2 44.40 8.38 11.61
N HIS A 3 43.61 8.48 12.66
CA HIS A 3 42.26 7.92 12.72
C HIS A 3 41.33 8.77 11.83
N VAL A 4 41.26 8.41 10.55
CA VAL A 4 40.20 8.90 9.64
C VAL A 4 38.87 8.37 10.17
N THR A 5 38.12 9.24 10.83
CA THR A 5 36.72 8.99 11.19
C THR A 5 35.90 9.31 9.95
N THR A 6 35.55 8.27 9.19
CA THR A 6 34.59 8.41 8.08
C THR A 6 33.26 8.87 8.70
N PRO A 7 32.63 9.96 8.23
CA PRO A 7 31.35 10.39 8.77
C PRO A 7 30.30 9.32 8.47
N ASP A 8 29.59 8.86 9.49
CA ASP A 8 28.45 7.97 9.32
C ASP A 8 27.39 8.68 8.48
N THR A 9 27.27 8.29 7.21
CA THR A 9 26.25 8.81 6.30
C THR A 9 24.89 8.26 6.74
N VAL A 10 24.05 9.13 7.31
CA VAL A 10 22.67 8.77 7.69
C VAL A 10 21.77 8.95 6.46
N ASP A 11 21.29 7.84 5.91
CA ASP A 11 20.27 7.85 4.86
C ASP A 11 18.89 8.13 5.47
N VAL A 12 18.37 9.33 5.25
CA VAL A 12 17.00 9.69 5.65
C VAL A 12 16.05 9.08 4.62
N LEU A 13 15.47 7.94 4.98
CA LEU A 13 14.40 7.33 4.19
C LEU A 13 13.13 8.18 4.32
N SER A 14 12.84 8.96 3.28
CA SER A 14 11.54 9.61 3.14
C SER A 14 10.47 8.53 2.99
N VAL A 15 9.66 8.39 4.03
CA VAL A 15 8.43 7.62 3.98
C VAL A 15 7.49 8.42 3.07
N GLY A 16 7.52 8.13 1.76
CA GLY A 16 6.60 8.77 0.80
C GLY A 16 5.14 8.61 1.23
N GLY A 17 4.18 9.29 0.59
CA GLY A 17 2.79 9.40 1.09
C GLY A 17 1.99 8.10 1.26
N MET A 18 2.55 6.92 0.97
CA MET A 18 1.83 5.64 0.96
C MET A 18 1.29 5.23 2.33
N PRO A 19 2.04 5.37 3.43
CA PRO A 19 1.50 5.04 4.74
C PRO A 19 0.36 5.97 5.16
N ILE A 20 0.35 7.22 4.71
CA ILE A 20 -0.75 8.15 4.97
C ILE A 20 -2.02 7.66 4.26
N PHE A 21 -1.94 7.24 2.99
CA PHE A 21 -3.11 6.71 2.28
C PHE A 21 -3.60 5.38 2.85
N ALA A 22 -2.68 4.52 3.29
CA ALA A 22 -3.03 3.29 3.98
C ALA A 22 -3.72 3.57 5.33
N GLU A 23 -3.31 4.62 6.04
CA GLU A 23 -3.97 5.10 7.26
C GLU A 23 -5.40 5.55 6.96
N TYR A 24 -5.59 6.41 5.96
CA TYR A 24 -6.93 6.86 5.58
C TYR A 24 -7.85 5.71 5.17
N CYS A 25 -7.35 4.73 4.42
CA CYS A 25 -8.15 3.55 4.08
C CYS A 25 -8.60 2.77 5.31
N ARG A 26 -7.77 2.76 6.37
CA ARG A 26 -8.10 2.10 7.64
C ARG A 26 -9.08 2.91 8.47
N GLU A 27 -8.87 4.22 8.60
CA GLU A 27 -9.79 5.11 9.31
C GLU A 27 -11.18 5.12 8.68
N LEU A 28 -11.26 5.06 7.35
CA LEU A 28 -12.51 5.00 6.60
C LEU A 28 -13.18 3.61 6.62
N GLY A 29 -12.50 2.57 7.14
CA GLY A 29 -13.03 1.20 7.17
C GLY A 29 -13.26 0.60 5.78
N ILE A 30 -12.43 0.96 4.79
CA ILE A 30 -12.63 0.55 3.39
C ILE A 30 -12.64 -0.97 3.25
N ARG A 31 -11.77 -1.67 3.99
CA ARG A 31 -11.66 -3.12 3.92
C ARG A 31 -12.96 -3.79 4.36
N GLU A 32 -13.49 -3.36 5.49
CA GLU A 32 -14.69 -3.89 6.13
C GLU A 32 -15.90 -3.66 5.24
N ILE A 33 -16.09 -2.42 4.77
CA ILE A 33 -17.18 -2.05 3.86
C ILE A 33 -17.19 -2.95 2.63
N VAL A 34 -16.04 -3.16 1.99
CA VAL A 34 -15.95 -3.98 0.77
C VAL A 34 -16.15 -5.47 1.06
N ASN A 35 -15.65 -5.96 2.18
CA ASN A 35 -15.85 -7.35 2.59
C ASN A 35 -17.32 -7.66 2.91
N ASP A 36 -18.06 -6.68 3.43
CA ASP A 36 -19.50 -6.83 3.68
C ASP A 36 -20.32 -6.80 2.39
N MET A 37 -19.82 -6.13 1.34
CA MET A 37 -20.49 -6.03 0.04
C MET A 37 -20.27 -7.24 -0.88
N LEU A 38 -19.20 -7.99 -0.68
CA LEU A 38 -18.75 -9.02 -1.64
C LEU A 38 -18.58 -10.38 -0.97
N ARG A 39 -19.13 -11.42 -1.61
CA ARG A 39 -18.85 -12.79 -1.20
C ARG A 39 -17.38 -13.11 -1.47
N TRP A 40 -16.67 -13.52 -0.43
CA TRP A 40 -15.29 -13.99 -0.52
C TRP A 40 -15.20 -15.47 -0.18
N ASP A 41 -14.35 -16.19 -0.92
CA ASP A 41 -14.04 -17.59 -0.69
C ASP A 41 -12.55 -17.73 -0.35
N LYS A 42 -12.28 -18.08 0.91
CA LYS A 42 -10.92 -18.22 1.44
C LYS A 42 -10.18 -19.41 0.84
N GLU A 43 -10.88 -20.40 0.28
CA GLU A 43 -10.24 -21.54 -0.40
C GLU A 43 -9.73 -21.14 -1.78
N GLN A 44 -10.33 -20.12 -2.41
CA GLN A 44 -9.94 -19.64 -3.74
C GLN A 44 -8.82 -18.60 -3.70
N TRP A 45 -8.79 -17.72 -2.69
CA TRP A 45 -7.76 -16.68 -2.59
C TRP A 45 -7.47 -16.27 -1.15
N SER A 46 -6.21 -15.98 -0.83
CA SER A 46 -5.77 -15.65 0.52
C SER A 46 -6.06 -14.21 0.95
N ALA A 47 -6.18 -13.27 0.01
CA ALA A 47 -6.52 -11.88 0.31
C ALA A 47 -8.04 -11.64 0.20
N THR A 48 -8.60 -10.85 1.10
CA THR A 48 -10.02 -10.49 1.02
C THR A 48 -10.26 -9.46 -0.09
N PRO A 49 -11.50 -9.31 -0.62
CA PRO A 49 -11.82 -8.26 -1.58
C PRO A 49 -11.48 -6.86 -1.06
N GLY A 50 -11.66 -6.62 0.25
CA GLY A 50 -11.25 -5.40 0.93
C GLY A 50 -9.74 -5.18 0.93
N ASP A 51 -8.94 -6.24 1.14
CA ASP A 51 -7.47 -6.13 1.06
C ASP A 51 -7.02 -5.70 -0.34
N LEU A 52 -7.65 -6.28 -1.38
CA LEU A 52 -7.38 -5.92 -2.77
C LEU A 52 -7.79 -4.48 -3.08
N MET A 53 -8.91 -4.01 -2.54
CA MET A 53 -9.36 -2.62 -2.69
C MET A 53 -8.38 -1.63 -2.06
N VAL A 54 -7.97 -1.87 -0.82
CA VAL A 54 -6.98 -1.02 -0.12
C VAL A 54 -5.68 -0.96 -0.91
N ALA A 55 -5.17 -2.12 -1.37
CA ALA A 55 -3.97 -2.18 -2.19
C ALA A 55 -4.11 -1.39 -3.50
N MET A 56 -5.27 -1.47 -4.15
CA MET A 56 -5.57 -0.72 -5.37
C MET A 56 -5.57 0.79 -5.13
N LEU A 57 -6.24 1.27 -4.07
CA LEU A 57 -6.29 2.68 -3.71
C LEU A 57 -4.90 3.23 -3.37
N VAL A 58 -4.14 2.51 -2.54
CA VAL A 58 -2.76 2.90 -2.22
C VAL A 58 -1.91 2.97 -3.49
N ASN A 59 -2.00 1.98 -4.38
CA ASN A 59 -1.26 1.98 -5.64
C ASN A 59 -1.65 3.13 -6.57
N LEU A 60 -2.94 3.46 -6.66
CA LEU A 60 -3.44 4.58 -7.46
C LEU A 60 -2.88 5.91 -6.93
N MET A 61 -2.93 6.11 -5.62
CA MET A 61 -2.42 7.33 -4.97
C MET A 61 -0.88 7.41 -5.04
N ALA A 62 -0.20 6.28 -5.20
CA ALA A 62 1.23 6.21 -5.45
C ALA A 62 1.68 6.75 -6.80
N SER A 63 0.75 7.07 -7.72
CA SER A 63 1.06 7.29 -9.13
C SER A 63 1.84 6.13 -9.76
N ARG A 64 1.71 4.92 -9.19
CA ARG A 64 2.16 3.70 -9.85
C ARG A 64 1.17 3.44 -10.99
N THR A 65 1.67 3.19 -12.20
CA THR A 65 0.82 2.77 -13.33
C THR A 65 -0.07 1.62 -12.87
N PRO A 66 -1.41 1.74 -12.92
CA PRO A 66 -2.30 0.67 -12.48
C PRO A 66 -2.00 -0.60 -13.30
N LEU A 67 -1.88 -1.74 -12.62
CA LEU A 67 -1.43 -3.02 -13.21
C LEU A 67 -2.37 -3.58 -14.29
N TYR A 68 -3.56 -2.99 -14.46
CA TYR A 68 -4.49 -3.36 -15.52
C TYR A 68 -4.93 -2.10 -16.29
N LEU A 69 -4.56 -2.06 -17.55
CA LEU A 69 -5.11 -1.16 -18.54
C LEU A 69 -6.13 -1.96 -19.35
N ILE A 70 -7.43 -1.77 -19.10
CA ILE A 70 -8.47 -2.33 -19.98
C ILE A 70 -8.51 -1.44 -21.23
N ARG A 71 -7.93 -1.92 -22.33
CA ARG A 71 -8.14 -1.30 -23.64
C ARG A 71 -9.43 -1.86 -24.24
N LYS A 72 -10.28 -0.96 -24.73
CA LYS A 72 -11.40 -1.30 -25.63
C LYS A 72 -10.85 -1.72 -26.99
#